data_AF-A0A1Y3X0F7-F1
#
_entry.id   AF-A0A1Y3X0F7-F1
#
_cell.length_a   1.000
_cell.length_b   1.000
_cell.length_c   1.000
_cell.angle_alpha   90.00
_cell.angle_beta   90.00
_cell.angle_gamma   90.00
#
_symmetry.space_group_name_H-M   'P 1'
#
loop_
_entity.id
_entity.type
_entity.pdbx_description
1 polymer ?
#
loop_
_entity_poly.entity_id
_entity_poly.type
_entity_poly.pdbx_seq_one_letter_code
_entity_poly.pdbx_strand_id
1 'polypeptide(L)'
;MDLKQLYEMGGDVHVTVRLEDLRQWHRELTAAVPSPSVSPALPQTGELYTRKQIVALLGVDSSTLWRWAKSGYLVPVEYGGQRRYRVADVQQIGPHDR
;
A
#
# COMPACT_ATOMS: atom_id res chain seq x y z
N MET A 1 -22.55 -19.09 14.72
CA MET A 1 -21.21 -19.71 14.74
C MET A 1 -20.25 -18.67 14.25
N ASP A 2 -19.32 -18.26 15.11
CA ASP A 2 -18.45 -17.11 14.87
C ASP A 2 -17.11 -17.53 14.26
N LEU A 3 -16.64 -16.76 13.28
CA LEU A 3 -15.33 -16.93 12.61
C LEU A 3 -14.16 -16.91 13.61
N LYS A 4 -14.30 -16.16 14.72
CA LYS A 4 -13.33 -16.12 15.82
C LYS A 4 -13.14 -17.49 16.49
N GLN A 5 -14.22 -18.23 16.71
CA GLN A 5 -14.13 -19.53 17.37
C GLN A 5 -13.44 -20.58 16.49
N LEU A 6 -13.64 -20.50 15.17
CA LEU A 6 -12.95 -21.37 14.20
C LEU A 6 -11.44 -21.10 14.13
N TYR A 7 -11.03 -19.84 14.24
CA TYR A 7 -9.63 -19.44 14.30
C TYR A 7 -8.92 -19.95 15.57
N GLU A 8 -9.59 -19.85 16.73
CA GLU A 8 -9.03 -20.29 18.02
C GLU A 8 -8.91 -21.82 18.16
N MET A 9 -9.68 -22.59 17.38
CA MET A 9 -9.61 -24.05 17.38
C MET A 9 -8.44 -24.62 16.55
N GLY A 10 -7.62 -23.77 15.91
CA GLY A 10 -6.40 -24.19 15.22
C GLY A 10 -6.65 -25.16 14.05
N GLY A 11 -7.84 -25.12 13.47
CA GLY A 11 -8.22 -25.92 12.31
C GLY A 11 -7.89 -25.22 11.00
N ASP A 12 -7.61 -26.01 9.97
CA ASP A 12 -7.49 -25.52 8.61
C ASP A 12 -8.88 -25.13 8.08
N VAL A 13 -9.09 -23.84 7.81
CA VAL A 13 -10.40 -23.29 7.42
C VAL A 13 -10.34 -22.78 5.98
N HIS A 14 -10.92 -23.56 5.07
CA HIS A 14 -11.08 -23.16 3.68
C HIS A 14 -12.41 -22.41 3.50
N VAL A 15 -12.34 -21.10 3.25
CA VAL A 15 -13.51 -20.29 2.91
C VAL A 15 -13.55 -20.08 1.40
N THR A 16 -14.54 -20.65 0.72
CA THR A 16 -14.76 -20.38 -0.70
C THR A 16 -15.59 -19.12 -0.84
N VAL A 17 -14.96 -18.06 -1.34
CA VAL A 17 -15.63 -16.80 -1.67
C VAL A 17 -15.78 -16.66 -3.18
N ARG A 18 -16.87 -16.02 -3.61
CA ARG A 18 -17.06 -15.68 -5.03
C ARG A 18 -16.27 -14.41 -5.36
N LEU A 19 -15.78 -14.32 -6.58
CA LEU A 19 -15.06 -13.13 -7.07
C LEU A 19 -15.93 -11.86 -6.97
N GLU A 20 -17.24 -12.00 -7.17
CA GLU A 20 -18.19 -10.89 -7.09
C GLU A 20 -18.29 -10.30 -5.68
N ASP A 21 -18.35 -11.16 -4.66
CA ASP A 21 -18.34 -10.76 -3.25
C ASP A 21 -17.05 -9.99 -2.90
N LEU A 22 -15.89 -10.45 -3.40
CA LEU A 22 -14.61 -9.75 -3.17
C LEU A 22 -14.57 -8.36 -3.86
N ARG A 23 -15.15 -8.25 -5.07
CA ARG A 23 -15.25 -6.97 -5.79
C ARG A 23 -16.23 -6.01 -5.13
N GLN A 24 -17.31 -6.52 -4.54
CA GLN A 24 -18.27 -5.73 -3.80
C GLN A 24 -17.64 -5.20 -2.51
N TRP A 25 -16.98 -6.06 -1.74
CA TRP A 25 -16.23 -5.66 -0.55
C TRP A 25 -15.16 -4.60 -0.85
N HIS A 26 -14.41 -4.77 -1.95
CA HIS A 26 -13.44 -3.76 -2.38
C HIS A 26 -14.09 -2.40 -2.67
N ARG A 27 -15.26 -2.38 -3.33
CA ARG A 27 -16.02 -1.15 -3.60
C ARG A 27 -16.55 -0.52 -2.32
N GLU A 28 -17.02 -1.30 -1.37
CA GLU A 28 -17.50 -0.78 -0.08
C GLU A 28 -16.36 -0.16 0.74
N LEU A 29 -15.18 -0.80 0.76
CA LEU A 29 -13.98 -0.25 1.37
C LEU A 29 -13.51 1.04 0.69
N THR A 30 -13.52 1.09 -0.64
CA THR A 30 -13.11 2.27 -1.41
C THR A 30 -14.19 3.35 -1.50
N ALA A 31 -15.45 3.05 -1.16
CA ALA A 31 -16.51 4.05 -1.05
C ALA A 31 -16.52 4.73 0.33
N ALA A 32 -16.06 4.04 1.37
CA ALA A 32 -15.93 4.60 2.72
C ALA A 32 -14.72 5.53 2.87
N VAL A 33 -13.71 5.40 2.00
CA VAL A 33 -12.67 6.41 1.81
C VAL A 33 -13.18 7.31 0.69
N PRO A 34 -13.49 8.60 0.92
CA PRO A 34 -13.76 9.48 -0.20
C PRO A 34 -12.54 9.39 -1.13
N SER A 35 -12.75 8.85 -2.33
CA SER A 35 -11.74 8.84 -3.38
C SER A 35 -11.08 10.20 -3.37
N PRO A 36 -9.75 10.32 -3.17
CA PRO A 36 -9.10 11.50 -3.69
C PRO A 36 -9.41 11.42 -5.17
N SER A 37 -10.27 12.32 -5.63
CA SER A 37 -10.52 12.56 -7.04
C SER A 37 -9.19 12.36 -7.76
N VAL A 38 -9.24 11.62 -8.86
CA VAL A 38 -8.25 11.78 -9.93
C VAL A 38 -8.41 13.21 -10.43
N SER A 39 -7.95 14.16 -9.63
CA SER A 39 -7.47 15.43 -10.11
C SER A 39 -6.02 15.15 -10.47
N PRO A 40 -5.60 15.41 -11.72
CA PRO A 40 -4.22 15.77 -11.98
C PRO A 40 -3.96 17.16 -11.36
N ALA A 41 -4.27 17.33 -10.08
CA ALA A 41 -3.82 18.46 -9.30
C ALA A 41 -2.42 18.07 -8.85
N LEU A 42 -1.43 18.53 -9.60
CA LEU A 42 -0.07 18.61 -9.10
C LEU A 42 -0.12 19.22 -7.69
N PRO A 43 0.31 18.53 -6.62
CA PRO A 43 0.90 19.25 -5.51
C PRO A 43 2.29 19.66 -5.99
N GLN A 44 2.36 20.86 -6.59
CA GLN A 44 3.59 21.58 -6.92
C GLN A 44 4.42 21.97 -5.67
N THR A 45 4.53 21.11 -4.65
CA THR A 45 5.39 21.32 -3.47
C THR A 45 5.75 20.01 -2.74
N GLY A 46 5.52 18.83 -3.33
CA GLY A 46 5.67 17.55 -2.62
C GLY A 46 7.12 17.22 -2.26
N GLU A 47 7.46 17.23 -0.98
CA GLU A 47 8.72 16.64 -0.49
C GLU A 47 8.89 15.23 -1.04
N LEU A 48 10.09 14.95 -1.53
CA LEU A 48 10.44 13.70 -2.18
C LEU A 48 11.52 13.01 -1.36
N TYR A 49 11.24 11.77 -0.97
CA TYR A 49 12.25 10.94 -0.33
C TYR A 49 13.20 10.35 -1.37
N THR A 50 14.49 10.41 -1.04
CA THR A 50 15.51 9.62 -1.72
C THR A 50 15.43 8.18 -1.24
N ARG A 51 15.94 7.24 -2.06
CA ARG A 51 16.02 5.83 -1.69
C ARG A 51 16.63 5.60 -0.29
N LYS A 52 17.70 6.33 0.04
CA LYS A 52 18.36 6.24 1.35
C LYS A 52 17.43 6.62 2.51
N GLN A 53 16.63 7.68 2.34
CA GLN A 53 15.69 8.12 3.36
C GLN A 53 14.61 7.08 3.62
N ILE A 54 14.09 6.44 2.56
CA ILE A 54 13.03 5.43 2.69
C ILE A 54 13.56 4.15 3.35
N VAL A 55 14.76 3.71 2.96
CA VAL A 55 15.43 2.57 3.59
C VAL A 55 15.62 2.84 5.09
N ALA A 56 16.03 4.06 5.48
CA ALA A 56 16.18 4.44 6.88
C ALA A 56 14.83 4.55 7.61
N LEU A 57 13.81 5.10 6.96
CA LEU A 57 12.48 5.34 7.53
C LEU A 57 11.70 4.04 7.75
N LEU A 58 11.65 3.18 6.74
CA LEU A 58 10.88 1.94 6.74
C LEU A 58 11.71 0.73 7.21
N GLY A 59 13.03 0.85 7.31
CA GLY A 59 13.93 -0.26 7.65
C GLY A 59 14.00 -1.36 6.58
N VAL A 60 13.55 -1.07 5.35
CA VAL A 60 13.53 -2.04 4.24
C VAL A 60 14.78 -1.96 3.39
N ASP A 61 15.13 -3.05 2.71
CA ASP A 61 16.28 -3.06 1.82
C ASP A 61 15.98 -2.49 0.42
N SER A 62 17.06 -2.22 -0.30
CA SER A 62 17.04 -1.71 -1.67
C SER A 62 16.29 -2.60 -2.67
N SER A 63 16.31 -3.92 -2.48
CA SER A 63 15.64 -4.92 -3.31
C SER A 63 14.14 -4.94 -3.04
N THR A 64 13.71 -4.73 -1.79
CA THR A 64 12.29 -4.56 -1.44
C THR A 64 11.69 -3.37 -2.17
N LEU A 65 12.37 -2.22 -2.19
CA LEU A 65 11.92 -1.05 -2.95
C LEU A 65 11.81 -1.31 -4.46
N TRP A 66 12.69 -2.16 -5.02
CA TRP A 66 12.60 -2.55 -6.42
C TRP A 66 11.40 -3.47 -6.69
N ARG A 67 11.13 -4.43 -5.80
CA ARG A 67 9.94 -5.29 -5.88
C ARG A 67 8.66 -4.46 -5.80
N TRP A 68 8.60 -3.50 -4.88
CA TRP A 68 7.46 -2.59 -4.76
C TRP A 68 7.25 -1.77 -6.03
N ALA A 69 8.33 -1.21 -6.59
CA ALA A 69 8.25 -0.50 -7.87
C ALA A 69 7.75 -1.41 -9.01
N LYS A 70 8.18 -2.67 -9.06
CA LYS A 70 7.72 -3.65 -10.07
C LYS A 70 6.24 -4.04 -9.88
N SER A 71 5.79 -4.15 -8.63
CA SER A 71 4.41 -4.50 -8.29
C SER A 71 3.42 -3.33 -8.37
N GLY A 72 3.92 -2.08 -8.46
CA GLY A 72 3.11 -0.88 -8.38
C GLY A 72 2.72 -0.46 -6.96
N TYR A 73 3.20 -1.16 -5.92
CA TYR A 73 2.91 -0.85 -4.52
C TYR A 73 3.50 0.49 -4.07
N LEU A 74 4.74 0.79 -4.49
CA LEU A 74 5.37 2.09 -4.26
C LEU A 74 6.09 2.51 -5.54
N VAL A 75 5.53 3.50 -6.24
CA VAL A 75 5.99 3.90 -7.58
C VAL A 75 7.00 5.04 -7.48
N PRO A 76 8.24 4.86 -7.99
CA PRO A 76 9.21 5.94 -8.04
C PRO A 76 8.85 6.96 -9.12
N VAL A 77 9.16 8.22 -8.86
CA VAL A 77 9.08 9.35 -9.79
C VAL A 77 10.51 9.75 -10.19
N GLU A 78 10.74 10.02 -11.47
CA GLU A 78 12.02 10.58 -11.92
C GLU A 78 12.06 12.08 -11.64
N TYR A 79 13.06 12.50 -10.85
CA TYR A 79 13.30 13.89 -10.53
C TYR A 79 14.79 14.20 -10.66
N GLY A 80 15.15 14.98 -11.69
CA GLY A 80 16.56 15.32 -11.97
C GLY A 80 17.45 14.10 -12.25
N GLY A 81 16.92 13.09 -12.95
CA GLY A 81 17.65 11.85 -13.27
C GLY A 81 17.85 10.89 -12.08
N GLN A 82 17.19 11.16 -10.94
CA GLN A 82 17.19 10.29 -9.77
C GLN A 82 15.78 9.78 -9.49
N ARG A 83 15.68 8.50 -9.10
CA ARG A 83 14.42 7.93 -8.60
C ARG A 83 14.15 8.46 -7.20
N ARG A 84 12.99 9.09 -7.03
CA ARG A 84 12.49 9.57 -5.75
C ARG A 84 11.08 9.05 -5.52
N TYR A 85 10.62 9.13 -4.29
CA TYR A 85 9.28 8.67 -3.93
C TYR A 85 8.55 9.77 -3.20
N ARG A 86 7.24 9.86 -3.40
CA ARG A 86 6.44 10.89 -2.75
C ARG A 86 6.32 10.55 -1.27
N VAL A 87 6.50 11.55 -0.42
CA VAL A 87 6.34 11.41 1.03
C VAL A 87 4.96 10.85 1.38
N ALA A 88 3.90 11.31 0.71
CA ALA A 88 2.54 10.83 0.92
C ALA A 88 2.43 9.30 0.73
N ASP A 89 2.92 8.77 -0.39
CA ASP A 89 2.88 7.34 -0.69
C ASP A 89 3.71 6.54 0.33
N VAL A 90 4.87 7.06 0.74
CA VAL A 90 5.75 6.40 1.71
C VAL A 90 5.14 6.40 3.12
N GLN A 91 4.45 7.48 3.53
CA GLN A 91 3.80 7.56 4.83
C GLN A 91 2.57 6.65 4.93
N GLN A 92 1.87 6.38 3.81
CA GLN A 92 0.78 5.39 3.79
C GLN A 92 1.26 3.95 4.04
N ILE A 93 2.54 3.67 3.77
CA ILE A 93 3.19 2.38 4.07
C ILE A 93 3.68 2.33 5.52
N GLY A 94 3.53 3.44 6.28
CA GLY A 94 4.06 3.64 7.63
C GLY A 94 3.82 2.47 8.60
N PRO A 95 4.57 2.43 9.71
CA PRO A 95 5.01 1.23 10.45
C PRO A 95 3.87 0.52 11.20
N HIS A 96 2.91 -0.03 10.47
CA HIS A 96 1.78 -0.78 11.01
C HIS A 96 2.02 -2.30 10.99
N ASP A 97 3.22 -2.73 10.58
CA ASP A 97 3.63 -4.13 10.55
C ASP A 97 4.97 -4.24 11.31
N ARG A 98 4.88 -4.33 12.64
CA ARG A 98 5.96 -4.75 13.52
C ARG A 98 5.42 -5.65 14.62
#